data_AF-A0A1Q9D7F8-F1
#
_entry.id   AF-A0A1Q9D7F8-F1
#
_cell.length_a   1.000
_cell.length_b   1.000
_cell.length_c   1.000
_cell.angle_alpha   90.00
_cell.angle_beta   90.00
_cell.angle_gamma   90.00
#
_symmetry.space_group_name_H-M   'P 1'
#
loop_
_entity.id
_entity.type
_entity.pdbx_description
1 polymer ?
#
loop_
_entity_poly.entity_id
_entity_poly.type
_entity_poly.pdbx_seq_one_letter_code
_entity_poly.pdbx_strand_id
1 'polypeptide(L)'
;MEHSNVHVLLGRPIQQGVSYAFGIMVQNPSSQSSQEEQLQWMVRTRDSSDLVVEESSGGAAWLDASASDSPGKMWGLSTSGLDAPTLRWGELLPFYITLNTAYVTVLPIQVPFDLSTPMRFTAPLGWIWEPAVVESGFWQDAAFGATAALPGNAVPTVSDDIFLSWATPMAFVSGEIYGFRVPVRVPRWPSTGADFLLELGNWSGTADAGQRPLAVLLPGPSLSAVRGAWVDYVTGRVGEQHGVRVQLTTATPIFAGGGFIFEGGVATRRLRCSCPGTTDGYTCAVQSLFSGEILLRMVSARALLAGTYSFLFLCTNAANTVPAGSWRFATYQDPENYPDATEVDTPSTVPGFAVQEALQHFERLPAAITWSFDPRPLRDSSTILAFTLPGNGVLPSRVRLRGPEGMKLKLHCMPQIVVDLGQVFQLDVSLAANYSQLPDLTICCVVVVKT
;
A
#
# COMPACT_ATOMS: atom_id res chain seq x y z
N MET A 1 -33.93 -13.94 9.55
CA MET A 1 -32.79 -13.50 8.74
C MET A 1 -31.96 -12.57 9.62
N GLU A 2 -30.76 -12.98 9.99
CA GLU A 2 -29.83 -12.09 10.68
C GLU A 2 -29.21 -11.15 9.64
N HIS A 3 -29.49 -9.85 9.74
CA HIS A 3 -28.71 -8.87 8.98
C HIS A 3 -27.30 -8.83 9.55
N SER A 4 -26.31 -9.15 8.73
CA SER A 4 -24.90 -9.05 9.13
C SER A 4 -24.51 -7.58 9.26
N ASN A 5 -24.57 -7.05 10.49
CA ASN A 5 -24.04 -5.72 10.81
C ASN A 5 -22.53 -5.82 11.01
N VAL A 6 -21.75 -5.02 10.28
CA VAL A 6 -20.30 -4.88 10.48
C VAL A 6 -20.03 -3.56 11.19
N HIS A 7 -19.36 -3.60 12.35
CA HIS A 7 -18.93 -2.42 13.07
C HIS A 7 -17.45 -2.14 12.76
N VAL A 8 -17.15 -0.97 12.18
CA VAL A 8 -15.79 -0.53 11.91
C VAL A 8 -15.38 0.50 12.98
N LEU A 9 -14.41 0.16 13.82
CA LEU A 9 -13.88 1.07 14.85
C LEU A 9 -12.76 1.92 14.25
N LEU A 10 -12.94 3.24 14.28
CA LEU A 10 -11.94 4.20 13.83
C LEU A 10 -11.07 4.64 15.01
N GLY A 11 -9.74 4.59 14.84
CA GLY A 11 -8.79 4.99 15.89
C GLY A 11 -8.70 6.50 16.15
N ARG A 12 -9.53 7.31 15.46
CA ARG A 12 -9.62 8.76 15.64
C ARG A 12 -11.09 9.21 15.49
N PRO A 13 -11.48 10.32 16.13
CA PRO A 13 -12.80 10.92 15.91
C PRO A 13 -13.01 11.24 14.41
N ILE A 14 -14.19 10.92 13.90
CA ILE A 14 -14.66 11.39 12.59
C ILE A 14 -14.86 12.90 12.69
N GLN A 15 -14.30 13.64 11.74
CA GLN A 15 -14.41 15.10 11.66
C GLN A 15 -15.48 15.48 10.64
N GLN A 16 -16.33 16.43 11.01
CA GLN A 16 -17.33 16.97 10.11
C GLN A 16 -16.67 17.63 8.88
N GLY A 17 -17.23 17.40 7.70
CA GLY A 17 -16.73 17.96 6.44
C GLY A 17 -15.51 17.25 5.84
N VAL A 18 -15.06 16.15 6.45
CA VAL A 18 -13.97 15.32 5.91
C VAL A 18 -14.56 14.07 5.22
N SER A 19 -14.03 13.73 4.05
CA SER A 19 -14.42 12.51 3.33
C SER A 19 -13.61 11.30 3.81
N TYR A 20 -14.30 10.18 4.03
CA TYR A 20 -13.72 8.91 4.47
C TYR A 20 -14.09 7.80 3.49
N ALA A 21 -13.22 6.80 3.34
CA ALA A 21 -13.47 5.60 2.55
C ALA A 21 -12.81 4.39 3.24
N PHE A 22 -13.43 3.22 3.13
CA PHE A 22 -12.91 1.95 3.63
C PHE A 22 -13.39 0.80 2.75
N GLY A 23 -12.64 -0.29 2.70
CA GLY A 23 -13.04 -1.53 2.05
C GLY A 23 -13.44 -2.58 3.09
N ILE A 24 -14.45 -3.38 2.77
CA ILE A 24 -14.86 -4.55 3.57
C ILE A 24 -14.92 -5.77 2.65
N MET A 25 -14.51 -6.92 3.16
CA MET A 25 -14.75 -8.20 2.50
C MET A 25 -16.12 -8.70 2.93
N VAL A 26 -16.95 -9.09 1.96
CA VAL A 26 -18.33 -9.53 2.17
C VAL A 26 -18.52 -10.88 1.50
N GLN A 27 -19.34 -11.74 2.09
CA GLN A 27 -19.75 -13.00 1.49
C GLN A 27 -21.10 -12.81 0.81
N ASN A 28 -21.18 -13.19 -0.46
CA ASN A 28 -22.41 -13.12 -1.24
C ASN A 28 -23.46 -14.13 -0.74
N PRO A 29 -24.77 -13.83 -0.83
CA PRO A 29 -25.83 -14.78 -0.50
C PRO A 29 -25.86 -15.95 -1.50
N SER A 30 -26.37 -17.11 -1.07
CA SER A 30 -26.45 -18.33 -1.90
C SER A 30 -27.50 -18.28 -3.01
N SER A 31 -28.45 -17.35 -2.91
CA SER A 31 -29.52 -17.10 -3.89
C SER A 31 -30.06 -15.69 -3.66
N GLN A 32 -30.53 -15.01 -4.70
CA GLN A 32 -31.31 -13.79 -4.53
C GLN A 32 -32.80 -14.13 -4.47
N SER A 33 -33.46 -13.70 -3.40
CA SER A 33 -34.92 -13.61 -3.38
C SER A 33 -35.37 -12.24 -3.91
N SER A 34 -36.56 -12.16 -4.51
CA SER A 34 -37.13 -10.90 -5.03
C SER A 34 -37.38 -9.82 -3.97
N GLN A 35 -37.26 -10.16 -2.67
CA GLN A 35 -37.29 -9.19 -1.57
C GLN A 35 -35.89 -8.63 -1.24
N GLU A 36 -34.81 -9.33 -1.58
CA GLU A 36 -33.42 -8.90 -1.31
C GLU A 36 -32.88 -7.93 -2.36
N GLU A 37 -33.53 -7.80 -3.52
CA GLU A 37 -33.25 -6.76 -4.52
C GLU A 37 -33.42 -5.32 -3.97
N GLN A 38 -34.08 -5.18 -2.81
CA GLN A 38 -34.25 -3.90 -2.10
C GLN A 38 -33.16 -3.65 -1.04
N LEU A 39 -32.22 -4.57 -0.81
CA LEU A 39 -31.18 -4.40 0.19
C LEU A 39 -30.09 -3.46 -0.35
N GLN A 40 -30.15 -2.22 0.10
CA GLN A 40 -29.12 -1.22 -0.14
C GLN A 40 -28.11 -1.22 1.01
N TRP A 41 -26.85 -0.99 0.69
CA TRP A 41 -25.81 -0.69 1.67
C TRP A 41 -26.07 0.67 2.30
N MET A 42 -26.19 0.69 3.63
CA MET A 42 -26.33 1.90 4.44
C MET A 42 -25.13 2.05 5.35
N VAL A 43 -24.67 3.30 5.54
CA VAL A 43 -23.61 3.61 6.49
C VAL A 43 -24.21 4.46 7.62
N ARG A 44 -23.95 4.07 8.86
CA ARG A 44 -24.35 4.80 10.07
C ARG A 44 -23.12 5.11 10.91
N THR A 45 -23.00 6.34 11.38
CA THR A 45 -22.01 6.70 12.41
C THR A 45 -22.65 6.54 13.79
N ARG A 46 -21.86 6.13 14.77
CA ARG A 46 -22.30 5.95 16.16
C ARG A 46 -21.38 6.66 17.13
N ASP A 47 -21.93 7.15 18.23
CA ASP A 47 -21.17 7.76 19.31
C ASP A 47 -20.60 6.71 20.29
N SER A 48 -19.91 7.19 21.33
CA SER A 48 -19.33 6.33 22.38
C SER A 48 -20.35 5.57 23.23
N SER A 49 -21.64 5.93 23.15
CA SER A 49 -22.76 5.24 23.81
C SER A 49 -23.51 4.30 22.84
N ASP A 50 -22.94 4.04 21.66
CA ASP A 50 -23.50 3.21 20.59
C ASP A 50 -24.82 3.75 20.00
N LEU A 51 -25.11 5.04 20.19
CA LEU A 51 -26.26 5.72 19.58
C LEU A 51 -25.91 6.19 18.17
N VAL A 52 -26.83 6.01 17.23
CA VAL A 52 -26.67 6.50 15.85
C VAL A 52 -26.66 8.03 15.85
N VAL A 53 -25.62 8.61 15.26
CA VAL A 53 -25.45 10.07 15.14
C VAL A 53 -25.87 10.53 13.76
N GLU A 54 -25.38 9.86 12.71
CA GLU A 54 -25.68 10.18 11.31
C GLU A 54 -25.91 8.89 10.50
N GLU A 55 -26.66 8.99 9.42
CA GLU A 55 -26.94 7.91 8.46
C GLU A 55 -26.76 8.43 7.03
N SER A 56 -26.33 7.55 6.12
CA SER A 56 -26.21 7.87 4.70
C SER A 56 -27.55 8.36 4.12
N SER A 57 -27.51 9.41 3.31
CA SER A 57 -28.71 10.05 2.73
C SER A 57 -29.45 9.20 1.71
N GLY A 58 -28.84 8.11 1.26
CA GLY A 58 -29.43 7.07 0.42
C GLY A 58 -28.64 5.79 0.58
N GLY A 59 -29.21 4.67 0.15
CA GLY A 59 -28.51 3.41 0.13
C GLY A 59 -27.80 3.18 -1.20
N ALA A 60 -26.60 2.60 -1.14
CA ALA A 60 -25.91 2.14 -2.33
C ALA A 60 -26.46 0.76 -2.71
N ALA A 61 -27.07 0.63 -3.90
CA ALA A 61 -27.60 -0.64 -4.35
C ALA A 61 -26.52 -1.72 -4.35
N TRP A 62 -26.87 -2.93 -3.89
CA TRP A 62 -26.00 -4.11 -3.96
C TRP A 62 -25.59 -4.41 -5.41
N LEU A 63 -26.51 -4.18 -6.35
CA LEU A 63 -26.34 -4.23 -7.80
C LEU A 63 -27.04 -3.01 -8.40
N ASP A 64 -26.33 -2.15 -9.10
CA ASP A 64 -26.94 -0.99 -9.77
C ASP A 64 -27.71 -1.43 -11.03
N ALA A 65 -28.90 -2.01 -10.83
CA ALA A 65 -29.79 -2.43 -11.93
C ALA A 65 -30.50 -1.24 -12.62
N SER A 66 -30.35 -0.02 -12.10
CA SER A 66 -31.14 1.15 -12.50
C SER A 66 -30.46 2.12 -13.46
N ALA A 67 -29.18 1.92 -13.82
CA ALA A 67 -28.52 2.75 -14.82
C ALA A 67 -28.91 2.29 -16.24
N SER A 68 -30.06 2.73 -16.72
CA SER A 68 -30.55 2.46 -18.09
C SER A 68 -29.64 3.00 -19.21
N ASP A 69 -28.64 3.84 -18.89
CA ASP A 69 -27.81 4.55 -19.86
C ASP A 69 -26.30 4.22 -19.80
N SER A 70 -25.89 3.12 -19.15
CA SER A 70 -24.49 2.69 -19.20
C SER A 70 -24.37 1.17 -19.30
N PRO A 71 -23.92 0.60 -20.44
CA PRO A 71 -23.66 -0.82 -20.59
C PRO A 71 -22.39 -1.19 -19.79
N GLY A 72 -22.53 -1.34 -18.47
CA GLY A 72 -21.39 -1.59 -17.60
C GLY A 72 -21.71 -2.07 -16.18
N LYS A 73 -22.85 -1.69 -15.58
CA LYS A 73 -23.02 -1.90 -14.13
C LYS A 73 -23.94 -3.06 -13.77
N MET A 74 -23.44 -4.30 -13.67
CA MET A 74 -24.06 -5.33 -12.80
C MET A 74 -23.08 -6.48 -12.49
N TRP A 75 -22.73 -6.69 -11.22
CA TRP A 75 -21.92 -7.83 -10.72
C TRP A 75 -22.82 -8.90 -10.07
N GLY A 76 -23.56 -9.67 -10.85
CA GLY A 76 -24.55 -10.63 -10.37
C GLY A 76 -23.93 -11.92 -9.81
N LEU A 77 -24.73 -12.67 -9.06
CA LEU A 77 -24.37 -14.02 -8.62
C LEU A 77 -24.27 -14.93 -9.85
N SER A 78 -23.22 -15.74 -9.91
CA SER A 78 -23.13 -16.82 -10.88
C SER A 78 -23.59 -18.12 -10.26
N THR A 79 -24.23 -18.99 -11.05
CA THR A 79 -24.74 -20.28 -10.54
C THR A 79 -23.62 -21.28 -10.24
N SER A 80 -22.48 -21.17 -10.94
CA SER A 80 -21.33 -22.03 -10.72
C SER A 80 -20.00 -21.34 -11.05
N GLY A 81 -18.91 -21.95 -10.58
CA GLY A 81 -17.54 -21.50 -10.88
C GLY A 81 -17.06 -22.06 -12.22
N LEU A 82 -16.29 -21.27 -12.96
CA LEU A 82 -15.50 -21.75 -14.09
C LEU A 82 -14.20 -22.39 -13.58
N ASP A 83 -13.78 -23.52 -14.15
CA ASP A 83 -12.48 -24.11 -13.85
C ASP A 83 -11.36 -23.11 -14.15
N ALA A 84 -10.54 -22.82 -13.14
CA ALA A 84 -9.79 -21.57 -13.04
C ALA A 84 -8.78 -21.37 -14.19
N PRO A 85 -9.07 -20.45 -15.14
CA PRO A 85 -8.06 -19.96 -16.07
C PRO A 85 -6.88 -19.36 -15.32
N THR A 86 -5.74 -19.24 -16.00
CA THR A 86 -4.59 -18.50 -15.51
C THR A 86 -4.36 -17.24 -16.32
N LEU A 87 -3.88 -16.19 -15.65
CA LEU A 87 -3.45 -14.95 -16.30
C LEU A 87 -1.94 -14.98 -16.51
N ARG A 88 -1.52 -14.88 -17.76
CA ARG A 88 -0.11 -14.72 -18.13
C ARG A 88 0.11 -13.30 -18.62
N TRP A 89 1.19 -12.69 -18.17
CA TRP A 89 1.42 -11.26 -18.35
C TRP A 89 2.65 -11.02 -19.21
N GLY A 90 2.58 -9.95 -20.01
CA GLY A 90 3.76 -9.32 -20.57
C GLY A 90 4.48 -8.45 -19.53
N GLU A 91 4.82 -7.22 -19.92
CA GLU A 91 5.44 -6.25 -19.02
C GLU A 91 4.50 -5.80 -17.90
N LEU A 92 4.99 -5.78 -16.65
CA LEU A 92 4.24 -5.39 -15.45
C LEU A 92 4.69 -4.07 -14.84
N LEU A 93 5.54 -3.32 -15.56
CA LEU A 93 5.83 -1.93 -15.24
C LEU A 93 4.61 -1.07 -15.62
N PRO A 94 4.21 -0.11 -14.76
CA PRO A 94 3.10 0.78 -15.06
C PRO A 94 3.24 1.52 -16.39
N PHE A 95 2.11 1.71 -17.06
CA PHE A 95 2.06 2.37 -18.36
C PHE A 95 2.71 3.77 -18.35
N TYR A 96 2.62 4.52 -17.26
CA TYR A 96 3.20 5.87 -17.21
C TYR A 96 4.74 5.87 -17.22
N ILE A 97 5.38 4.74 -16.91
CA ILE A 97 6.85 4.58 -16.95
C ILE A 97 7.26 4.10 -18.35
N THR A 98 6.63 3.04 -18.84
CA THR A 98 7.04 2.41 -20.11
C THR A 98 6.48 3.13 -21.33
N LEU A 99 5.37 3.86 -21.16
CA LEU A 99 4.50 4.37 -22.22
C LEU A 99 4.05 3.28 -23.21
N ASN A 100 4.15 2.01 -22.79
CA ASN A 100 3.86 0.84 -23.58
C ASN A 100 2.71 0.06 -22.97
N THR A 101 1.79 -0.35 -23.83
CA THR A 101 0.68 -1.21 -23.47
C THR A 101 1.18 -2.63 -23.21
N ALA A 102 0.83 -3.19 -22.05
CA ALA A 102 1.09 -4.59 -21.74
C ALA A 102 0.03 -5.48 -22.40
N TYR A 103 0.19 -6.79 -22.27
CA TYR A 103 -0.85 -7.73 -22.67
C TYR A 103 -1.07 -8.74 -21.55
N VAL A 104 -2.31 -9.22 -21.49
CA VAL A 104 -2.69 -10.37 -20.68
C VAL A 104 -3.17 -11.47 -21.59
N THR A 105 -2.76 -12.69 -21.28
CA THR A 105 -3.27 -13.92 -21.90
C THR A 105 -4.07 -14.69 -20.87
N VAL A 106 -5.31 -15.00 -21.21
CA VAL A 106 -6.25 -15.79 -20.38
C VAL A 106 -6.35 -17.19 -20.96
N LEU A 107 -5.91 -18.20 -20.20
CA LEU A 107 -5.91 -19.61 -20.61
C LEU A 107 -5.73 -20.53 -19.39
N PRO A 108 -6.36 -21.71 -19.31
CA PRO A 108 -7.40 -22.23 -20.22
C PRO A 108 -8.80 -21.77 -19.81
N ILE A 109 -9.66 -21.48 -20.78
CA ILE A 109 -11.11 -21.30 -20.57
C ILE A 109 -11.77 -22.58 -21.08
N GLN A 110 -12.39 -23.34 -20.17
CA GLN A 110 -13.09 -24.58 -20.48
C GLN A 110 -14.49 -24.55 -19.88
N VAL A 111 -15.49 -24.91 -20.68
CA VAL A 111 -16.88 -25.00 -20.22
C VAL A 111 -17.25 -26.45 -19.88
N PRO A 112 -17.98 -26.70 -18.78
CA PRO A 112 -18.36 -28.05 -18.37
C PRO A 112 -19.41 -28.70 -19.28
N PHE A 113 -20.10 -27.92 -20.11
CA PHE A 113 -21.10 -28.37 -21.08
C PHE A 113 -21.18 -27.36 -22.23
N ASP A 114 -21.73 -27.79 -23.37
CA ASP A 114 -21.96 -26.90 -24.52
C ASP A 114 -22.86 -25.73 -24.11
N LEU A 115 -22.39 -24.51 -24.36
CA LEU A 115 -23.00 -23.30 -23.85
C LEU A 115 -22.92 -22.19 -24.89
N SER A 116 -24.06 -21.55 -25.19
CA SER A 116 -24.11 -20.35 -26.02
C SER A 116 -24.47 -19.14 -25.17
N THR A 117 -23.50 -18.28 -24.88
CA THR A 117 -23.72 -17.12 -24.00
C THR A 117 -22.73 -15.99 -24.28
N PRO A 118 -23.08 -14.73 -23.98
CA PRO A 118 -22.12 -13.64 -23.98
C PRO A 118 -21.00 -13.84 -22.95
N MET A 119 -19.84 -13.21 -23.16
CA MET A 119 -18.70 -13.21 -22.23
C MET A 119 -18.29 -11.79 -21.85
N ARG A 120 -17.85 -11.62 -20.61
CA ARG A 120 -17.30 -10.35 -20.11
C ARG A 120 -16.08 -10.62 -19.24
N PHE A 121 -15.07 -9.78 -19.40
CA PHE A 121 -13.87 -9.79 -18.58
C PHE A 121 -13.66 -8.41 -17.96
N THR A 122 -13.71 -8.37 -16.63
CA THR A 122 -13.68 -7.13 -15.84
C THR A 122 -12.32 -6.97 -15.21
N ALA A 123 -11.71 -5.80 -15.41
CA ALA A 123 -10.46 -5.43 -14.79
C ALA A 123 -10.69 -4.83 -13.39
N PRO A 124 -9.78 -5.08 -12.43
CA PRO A 124 -9.82 -4.41 -11.14
C PRO A 124 -9.46 -2.94 -11.29
N LEU A 125 -9.77 -2.15 -10.25
CA LEU A 125 -9.58 -0.70 -10.27
C LEU A 125 -8.15 -0.29 -10.67
N GLY A 126 -8.07 0.65 -11.61
CA GLY A 126 -6.83 1.24 -12.10
C GLY A 126 -6.25 0.54 -13.35
N TRP A 127 -6.61 -0.72 -13.59
CA TRP A 127 -6.31 -1.36 -14.86
C TRP A 127 -7.27 -0.86 -15.94
N ILE A 128 -6.74 -0.63 -17.14
CA ILE A 128 -7.50 -0.12 -18.28
C ILE A 128 -7.32 -1.08 -19.45
N TRP A 129 -8.41 -1.59 -20.00
CA TRP A 129 -8.38 -2.32 -21.26
C TRP A 129 -8.13 -1.36 -22.41
N GLU A 130 -7.24 -1.73 -23.32
CA GLU A 130 -7.09 -1.01 -24.57
C GLU A 130 -7.98 -1.64 -25.64
N PRO A 131 -8.45 -0.86 -26.63
CA PRO A 131 -9.16 -1.39 -27.77
C PRO A 131 -8.38 -2.52 -28.45
N ALA A 132 -9.01 -3.69 -28.56
CA ALA A 132 -8.45 -4.83 -29.27
C ALA A 132 -8.45 -4.53 -30.78
N VAL A 133 -7.29 -4.19 -31.36
CA VAL A 133 -7.16 -3.96 -32.81
C VAL A 133 -6.53 -5.20 -33.47
N VAL A 134 -7.25 -5.85 -34.37
CA VAL A 134 -6.79 -7.10 -35.04
C VAL A 134 -5.48 -6.89 -35.80
N GLU A 135 -5.37 -5.78 -36.52
CA GLU A 135 -4.22 -5.45 -37.39
C GLU A 135 -2.91 -5.23 -36.61
N SER A 136 -3.01 -4.96 -35.31
CA SER A 136 -1.84 -4.72 -34.45
C SER A 136 -1.22 -6.00 -33.86
N GLY A 137 -1.88 -7.16 -34.04
CA GLY A 137 -1.43 -8.44 -33.49
C GLY A 137 -1.51 -8.56 -31.95
N PHE A 138 -2.02 -7.53 -31.27
CA PHE A 138 -2.22 -7.52 -29.82
C PHE A 138 -3.45 -8.33 -29.39
N TRP A 139 -4.48 -8.37 -30.23
CA TRP A 139 -5.63 -9.26 -30.07
C TRP A 139 -5.35 -10.62 -30.68
N GLN A 140 -5.59 -11.68 -29.89
CA GLN A 140 -5.60 -13.06 -30.37
C GLN A 140 -6.82 -13.76 -29.77
N ASP A 141 -7.65 -14.31 -30.64
CA ASP A 141 -8.83 -15.12 -30.30
C ASP A 141 -8.46 -16.58 -29.97
N ALA A 142 -7.24 -17.00 -30.29
CA ALA A 142 -6.65 -18.27 -29.90
C ALA A 142 -5.25 -18.04 -29.28
N ALA A 143 -5.18 -18.06 -27.95
CA ALA A 143 -3.91 -18.03 -27.24
C ALA A 143 -3.10 -19.32 -27.49
N PHE A 144 -1.76 -19.24 -27.42
CA PHE A 144 -0.91 -20.42 -27.52
C PHE A 144 -1.27 -21.46 -26.45
N GLY A 145 -1.67 -22.65 -26.89
CA GLY A 145 -2.17 -23.72 -26.02
C GLY A 145 -3.70 -23.90 -26.02
N ALA A 146 -4.44 -23.04 -26.72
CA ALA A 146 -5.86 -23.27 -27.04
C ALA A 146 -6.01 -24.36 -28.11
N THR A 147 -7.08 -25.15 -28.02
CA THR A 147 -7.46 -26.15 -29.05
C THR A 147 -8.44 -25.58 -30.06
N ALA A 148 -9.15 -24.50 -29.70
CA ALA A 148 -10.07 -23.76 -30.55
C ALA A 148 -9.94 -22.24 -30.34
N ALA A 149 -10.24 -21.48 -31.39
CA ALA A 149 -10.41 -20.03 -31.28
C ALA A 149 -11.71 -19.69 -30.54
N LEU A 150 -11.76 -18.51 -29.92
CA LEU A 150 -12.99 -18.01 -29.32
C LEU A 150 -14.13 -17.97 -30.34
N PRO A 151 -15.32 -18.52 -30.00
CA PRO A 151 -16.41 -18.63 -30.96
C PRO A 151 -16.87 -17.27 -31.50
N GLY A 152 -17.18 -17.21 -32.79
CA GLY A 152 -17.75 -16.02 -33.43
C GLY A 152 -16.72 -15.02 -33.97
N ASN A 153 -15.42 -15.23 -33.77
CA ASN A 153 -14.31 -14.37 -34.24
C ASN A 153 -14.53 -12.87 -33.94
N ALA A 154 -15.31 -12.57 -32.91
CA ALA A 154 -15.70 -11.22 -32.57
C ALA A 154 -14.59 -10.59 -31.72
N VAL A 155 -14.12 -9.43 -32.18
CA VAL A 155 -13.24 -8.57 -31.40
C VAL A 155 -14.04 -8.03 -30.22
N PRO A 156 -13.54 -8.15 -28.98
CA PRO A 156 -14.26 -7.61 -27.84
C PRO A 156 -14.36 -6.09 -27.91
N THR A 157 -15.45 -5.56 -27.40
CA THR A 157 -15.60 -4.12 -27.16
C THR A 157 -15.10 -3.77 -25.77
N VAL A 158 -14.46 -2.60 -25.65
CA VAL A 158 -14.10 -2.02 -24.35
C VAL A 158 -15.18 -1.02 -23.96
N SER A 159 -15.71 -1.13 -22.73
CA SER A 159 -16.59 -0.12 -22.13
C SER A 159 -16.11 0.30 -20.75
N ASP A 160 -16.30 1.59 -20.44
CA ASP A 160 -15.90 2.22 -19.17
C ASP A 160 -14.42 1.98 -18.78
N ASP A 161 -13.55 1.72 -19.76
CA ASP A 161 -12.13 1.34 -19.62
C ASP A 161 -11.87 0.02 -18.83
N ILE A 162 -12.88 -0.55 -18.17
CA ILE A 162 -12.74 -1.68 -17.23
C ILE A 162 -13.41 -2.96 -17.72
N PHE A 163 -14.33 -2.88 -18.69
CA PHE A 163 -15.04 -4.03 -19.22
C PHE A 163 -14.55 -4.36 -20.62
N LEU A 164 -14.20 -5.63 -20.81
CA LEU A 164 -13.97 -6.23 -22.10
C LEU A 164 -15.15 -7.17 -22.39
N SER A 165 -15.92 -6.94 -23.44
CA SER A 165 -17.19 -7.66 -23.65
C SER A 165 -17.37 -8.23 -25.05
N TRP A 166 -17.95 -9.42 -25.08
CA TRP A 166 -18.47 -10.11 -26.25
C TRP A 166 -19.99 -10.20 -26.08
N ALA A 167 -20.68 -9.13 -26.48
CA ALA A 167 -22.12 -8.99 -26.27
C ALA A 167 -22.95 -10.01 -27.05
N THR A 168 -22.45 -10.48 -28.19
CA THR A 168 -23.09 -11.54 -28.98
C THR A 168 -22.83 -12.90 -28.34
N PRO A 169 -23.84 -13.77 -28.20
CA PRO A 169 -23.65 -15.12 -27.66
C PRO A 169 -22.57 -15.91 -28.43
N MET A 170 -21.62 -16.46 -27.69
CA MET A 170 -20.55 -17.30 -28.20
C MET A 170 -20.85 -18.76 -27.88
N ALA A 171 -20.77 -19.62 -28.89
CA ALA A 171 -21.06 -21.06 -28.78
C ALA A 171 -19.81 -21.83 -28.33
N PHE A 172 -19.62 -21.96 -27.03
CA PHE A 172 -18.59 -22.79 -26.42
C PHE A 172 -18.97 -24.26 -26.46
N VAL A 173 -18.01 -25.12 -26.82
CA VAL A 173 -18.16 -26.58 -26.88
C VAL A 173 -17.38 -27.20 -25.73
N SER A 174 -18.00 -28.15 -25.05
CA SER A 174 -17.36 -28.90 -23.98
C SER A 174 -16.20 -29.76 -24.51
N GLY A 175 -15.09 -29.78 -23.78
CA GLY A 175 -13.87 -30.49 -24.16
C GLY A 175 -12.88 -29.65 -24.98
N GLU A 176 -13.30 -28.51 -25.53
CA GLU A 176 -12.39 -27.54 -26.14
C GLU A 176 -11.72 -26.65 -25.07
N ILE A 177 -10.50 -26.19 -25.39
CA ILE A 177 -9.74 -25.21 -24.62
C ILE A 177 -9.73 -23.91 -25.40
N TYR A 178 -10.36 -22.90 -24.84
CA TYR A 178 -10.35 -21.54 -25.36
C TYR A 178 -9.35 -20.69 -24.59
N GLY A 179 -8.91 -19.60 -25.20
CA GLY A 179 -8.09 -18.61 -24.54
C GLY A 179 -7.80 -17.44 -25.46
N PHE A 180 -7.56 -16.28 -24.89
CA PHE A 180 -7.36 -15.06 -25.66
C PHE A 180 -6.22 -14.22 -25.11
N ARG A 181 -5.72 -13.32 -25.95
CA ARG A 181 -4.73 -12.30 -25.58
C ARG A 181 -5.29 -10.92 -25.91
N VAL A 182 -5.20 -10.00 -24.97
CA VAL A 182 -5.73 -8.64 -25.11
C VAL A 182 -4.76 -7.61 -24.53
N PRO A 183 -4.66 -6.41 -25.14
CA PRO A 183 -3.85 -5.33 -24.59
C PRO A 183 -4.47 -4.68 -23.34
N VAL A 184 -3.62 -4.26 -22.40
CA VAL A 184 -4.03 -3.66 -21.13
C VAL A 184 -2.98 -2.67 -20.62
N ARG A 185 -3.41 -1.56 -20.03
CA ARG A 185 -2.53 -0.63 -19.31
C ARG A 185 -2.41 -1.05 -17.85
N VAL A 186 -1.16 -1.24 -17.44
CA VAL A 186 -0.80 -1.56 -16.05
C VAL A 186 -0.92 -0.28 -15.20
N PRO A 187 -1.66 -0.30 -14.07
CA PRO A 187 -1.83 0.87 -13.21
C PRO A 187 -0.53 1.27 -12.52
N ARG A 188 -0.46 2.52 -12.09
CA ARG A 188 0.62 3.05 -11.24
C ARG A 188 0.69 2.38 -9.86
N TRP A 189 -0.46 2.08 -9.26
CA TRP A 189 -0.56 1.52 -7.91
C TRP A 189 -1.50 0.32 -7.95
N PRO A 190 -1.16 -0.81 -7.30
CA PRO A 190 -2.09 -1.91 -7.20
C PRO A 190 -3.25 -1.49 -6.30
N SER A 191 -4.50 -1.71 -6.73
CA SER A 191 -5.60 -1.82 -5.79
C SER A 191 -5.35 -3.05 -4.90
N THR A 192 -5.52 -2.94 -3.59
CA THR A 192 -5.51 -4.12 -2.70
C THR A 192 -6.61 -5.09 -3.16
N GLY A 193 -6.26 -6.35 -3.45
CA GLY A 193 -7.23 -7.34 -3.98
C GLY A 193 -7.57 -7.13 -5.46
N ALA A 194 -6.55 -6.94 -6.31
CA ALA A 194 -6.72 -6.74 -7.75
C ALA A 194 -7.07 -8.05 -8.48
N ASP A 195 -8.23 -8.61 -8.20
CA ASP A 195 -8.73 -9.78 -8.93
C ASP A 195 -9.47 -9.34 -10.19
N PHE A 196 -9.19 -10.00 -11.30
CA PHE A 196 -9.97 -9.88 -12.53
C PHE A 196 -11.18 -10.81 -12.43
N LEU A 197 -12.29 -10.45 -13.06
CA LEU A 197 -13.50 -11.27 -13.06
C LEU A 197 -13.85 -11.66 -14.49
N LEU A 198 -13.84 -12.96 -14.78
CA LEU A 198 -14.34 -13.52 -16.03
C LEU A 198 -15.74 -14.09 -15.79
N GLU A 199 -16.71 -13.65 -16.59
CA GLU A 199 -18.10 -14.07 -16.51
C GLU A 199 -18.60 -14.55 -17.88
N LEU A 200 -19.37 -15.63 -17.87
CA LEU A 200 -20.17 -16.14 -18.98
C LEU A 200 -21.64 -16.01 -18.60
N GLY A 201 -22.40 -15.18 -19.32
CA GLY A 201 -23.79 -14.92 -18.98
C GLY A 201 -24.38 -13.71 -19.68
N ASN A 202 -25.68 -13.49 -19.47
CA ASN A 202 -26.36 -12.28 -19.93
C ASN A 202 -26.38 -11.20 -18.83
N TRP A 203 -26.03 -9.97 -19.21
CA TRP A 203 -26.03 -8.79 -18.33
C TRP A 203 -27.16 -7.80 -18.67
N SER A 204 -28.11 -8.15 -19.53
CA SER A 204 -29.22 -7.29 -19.92
C SER A 204 -30.26 -7.17 -18.78
N GLY A 205 -29.99 -6.30 -17.82
CA GLY A 205 -30.98 -5.70 -16.90
C GLY A 205 -31.71 -6.62 -15.92
N THR A 206 -31.38 -7.91 -15.83
CA THR A 206 -31.94 -8.81 -14.81
C THR A 206 -30.85 -9.31 -13.87
N ALA A 207 -31.14 -9.32 -12.56
CA ALA A 207 -30.25 -9.83 -11.52
C ALA A 207 -30.27 -11.37 -11.40
N ASP A 208 -30.91 -12.05 -12.36
CA ASP A 208 -31.10 -13.49 -12.36
C ASP A 208 -29.78 -14.24 -12.55
N ALA A 209 -29.37 -14.94 -11.48
CA ALA A 209 -28.18 -15.80 -11.49
C ALA A 209 -28.28 -16.92 -12.55
N GLY A 210 -29.49 -17.37 -12.88
CA GLY A 210 -29.74 -18.38 -13.92
C GLY A 210 -29.29 -17.95 -15.31
N GLN A 211 -29.15 -16.64 -15.55
CA GLN A 211 -28.60 -16.10 -16.79
C GLN A 211 -27.08 -15.96 -16.77
N ARG A 212 -26.42 -16.30 -15.65
CA ARG A 212 -24.96 -16.25 -15.44
C ARG A 212 -24.45 -17.63 -15.02
N PRO A 213 -24.33 -18.55 -15.97
CA PRO A 213 -23.97 -19.94 -15.69
C PRO A 213 -22.60 -20.05 -14.99
N LEU A 214 -21.60 -19.26 -15.40
CA LEU A 214 -20.22 -19.47 -14.98
C LEU A 214 -19.50 -18.14 -14.73
N ALA A 215 -18.74 -18.07 -13.64
CA ALA A 215 -17.78 -17.00 -13.43
C ALA A 215 -16.57 -17.47 -12.62
N VAL A 216 -15.50 -16.69 -12.67
CA VAL A 216 -14.28 -16.94 -11.90
C VAL A 216 -13.54 -15.66 -11.60
N LEU A 217 -13.03 -15.56 -10.37
CA LEU A 217 -12.07 -14.55 -9.96
C LEU A 217 -10.66 -15.05 -10.27
N LEU A 218 -9.93 -14.23 -11.01
CA LEU A 218 -8.59 -14.52 -11.47
C LEU A 218 -7.62 -13.57 -10.75
N PRO A 219 -6.71 -14.10 -9.92
CA PRO A 219 -5.81 -13.25 -9.16
C PRO A 219 -4.92 -12.43 -10.09
N GLY A 220 -4.90 -11.12 -9.87
CA GLY A 220 -4.01 -10.22 -10.59
C GLY A 220 -2.54 -10.41 -10.21
N PRO A 221 -1.62 -9.91 -11.04
CA PRO A 221 -0.20 -10.06 -10.81
C PRO A 221 0.26 -9.09 -9.72
N SER A 222 1.39 -9.42 -9.09
CA SER A 222 2.11 -8.42 -8.30
C SER A 222 2.76 -7.42 -9.24
N LEU A 223 2.33 -6.15 -9.19
CA LEU A 223 2.96 -5.07 -9.95
C LEU A 223 4.42 -4.86 -9.53
N SER A 224 5.27 -4.58 -10.52
CA SER A 224 6.67 -4.19 -10.38
C SER A 224 6.76 -2.80 -9.77
N ALA A 225 6.70 -2.74 -8.43
CA ALA A 225 6.70 -1.51 -7.66
C ALA A 225 7.42 -1.70 -6.33
N VAL A 226 8.16 -0.66 -5.92
CA VAL A 226 8.78 -0.57 -4.61
C VAL A 226 7.70 -0.40 -3.54
N ARG A 227 7.68 -1.32 -2.57
CA ARG A 227 6.68 -1.35 -1.48
C ARG A 227 7.35 -1.24 -0.12
N GLY A 228 6.56 -0.92 0.91
CA GLY A 228 7.03 -0.91 2.29
C GLY A 228 8.26 -0.01 2.51
N ALA A 229 8.40 1.03 1.70
CA ALA A 229 9.51 1.96 1.81
C ALA A 229 9.31 2.87 3.03
N TRP A 230 10.39 3.16 3.75
CA TRP A 230 10.39 4.16 4.83
C TRP A 230 11.83 4.58 5.17
N VAL A 231 11.94 5.75 5.79
CA VAL A 231 13.18 6.31 6.33
C VAL A 231 13.11 6.35 7.84
N ASP A 232 14.16 5.88 8.49
CA ASP A 232 14.41 6.05 9.91
C ASP A 232 15.64 6.88 10.17
N TYR A 233 15.68 7.52 11.34
CA TYR A 233 16.80 8.35 11.75
C TYR A 233 16.91 8.39 13.27
N VAL A 234 18.13 8.32 13.80
CA VAL A 234 18.36 8.34 15.24
C VAL A 234 18.11 9.73 15.83
N THR A 235 18.60 10.78 15.19
CA THR A 235 18.44 12.17 15.66
C THR A 235 18.27 13.14 14.50
N GLY A 236 17.43 14.15 14.67
CA GLY A 236 17.30 15.28 13.75
C GLY A 236 18.09 16.50 14.21
N ARG A 237 19.00 16.39 15.17
CA ARG A 237 19.71 17.56 15.72
C ARG A 237 20.59 18.21 14.65
N VAL A 238 20.55 19.55 14.58
CA VAL A 238 21.43 20.35 13.72
C VAL A 238 22.90 19.95 13.89
N GLY A 239 23.59 19.79 12.77
CA GLY A 239 25.02 19.48 12.72
C GLY A 239 25.42 18.07 13.19
N GLU A 240 24.50 17.25 13.70
CA GLU A 240 24.86 15.95 14.26
C GLU A 240 25.05 14.85 13.25
N GLN A 241 26.01 13.97 13.57
CA GLN A 241 26.22 12.73 12.84
C GLN A 241 25.37 11.59 13.44
N HIS A 242 24.67 10.85 12.59
CA HIS A 242 23.80 9.76 13.00
C HIS A 242 23.52 8.76 11.89
N GLY A 243 22.99 7.59 12.27
CA GLY A 243 22.47 6.62 11.31
C GLY A 243 21.14 7.07 10.69
N VAL A 244 21.05 7.00 9.37
CA VAL A 244 19.81 7.03 8.59
C VAL A 244 19.58 5.63 8.04
N ARG A 245 18.53 4.98 8.49
CA ARG A 245 18.15 3.65 7.99
C ARG A 245 17.09 3.83 6.92
N VAL A 246 17.28 3.15 5.81
CA VAL A 246 16.25 3.04 4.77
C VAL A 246 15.88 1.57 4.64
N GLN A 247 14.63 1.30 4.29
CA GLN A 247 14.20 -0.04 3.92
C GLN A 247 13.18 0.09 2.81
N LEU A 248 13.16 -0.91 1.93
CA LEU A 248 12.17 -1.07 0.88
C LEU A 248 11.96 -2.55 0.59
N THR A 249 10.90 -2.88 -0.14
CA THR A 249 10.62 -4.20 -0.68
C THR A 249 10.51 -4.09 -2.20
N THR A 250 11.27 -4.91 -2.91
CA THR A 250 11.21 -5.02 -4.37
C THR A 250 10.27 -6.14 -4.77
N ALA A 251 9.55 -5.95 -5.88
CA ALA A 251 8.70 -6.98 -6.47
C ALA A 251 9.48 -7.79 -7.52
N THR A 252 10.46 -7.16 -8.17
CA THR A 252 11.25 -7.76 -9.23
C THR A 252 12.68 -8.06 -8.73
N PRO A 253 13.28 -9.22 -9.10
CA PRO A 253 14.69 -9.47 -8.86
C PRO A 253 15.58 -8.41 -9.53
N ILE A 254 16.65 -8.01 -8.86
CA ILE A 254 17.66 -7.08 -9.40
C ILE A 254 18.86 -7.91 -9.86
N PHE A 255 19.13 -7.97 -11.15
CA PHE A 255 20.27 -8.71 -11.67
C PHE A 255 21.62 -8.03 -11.37
N ALA A 256 22.72 -8.76 -11.56
CA ALA A 256 24.06 -8.20 -11.39
C ALA A 256 24.26 -6.99 -12.32
N GLY A 257 24.86 -5.91 -11.79
CA GLY A 257 24.95 -4.61 -12.47
C GLY A 257 23.76 -3.69 -12.17
N GLY A 258 22.60 -4.23 -11.79
CA GLY A 258 21.47 -3.45 -11.32
C GLY A 258 21.62 -2.96 -9.89
N GLY A 259 20.67 -2.16 -9.41
CA GLY A 259 20.74 -1.68 -8.03
C GLY A 259 19.70 -0.65 -7.62
N PHE A 260 20.05 0.14 -6.61
CA PHE A 260 19.16 1.05 -5.90
C PHE A 260 19.64 2.50 -6.02
N ILE A 261 18.70 3.42 -6.12
CA ILE A 261 18.93 4.86 -5.99
C ILE A 261 18.02 5.38 -4.87
N PHE A 262 18.60 6.11 -3.92
CA PHE A 262 17.89 6.85 -2.90
C PHE A 262 18.14 8.34 -3.10
N GLU A 263 17.08 9.07 -3.44
CA GLU A 263 17.13 10.50 -3.70
C GLU A 263 16.42 11.23 -2.57
N GLY A 264 17.11 12.16 -1.93
CA GLY A 264 16.47 13.09 -1.02
C GLY A 264 15.88 14.29 -1.77
N GLY A 265 14.70 14.77 -1.35
CA GLY A 265 14.14 16.02 -1.85
C GLY A 265 14.90 17.25 -1.35
N VAL A 266 14.43 18.45 -1.69
CA VAL A 266 15.05 19.77 -1.38
C VAL A 266 15.53 19.92 0.07
N ALA A 267 14.81 19.38 1.05
CA ALA A 267 15.18 19.46 2.46
C ALA A 267 16.47 18.68 2.81
N THR A 268 16.91 17.78 1.94
CA THR A 268 18.13 16.97 2.15
C THR A 268 19.40 17.61 1.58
N ARG A 269 19.32 18.81 0.96
CA ARG A 269 20.46 19.46 0.28
C ARG A 269 21.73 19.64 1.12
N ARG A 270 21.58 19.66 2.44
CA ARG A 270 22.68 19.85 3.39
C ARG A 270 22.94 18.63 4.25
N LEU A 271 22.24 17.53 4.00
CA LEU A 271 22.49 16.23 4.61
C LEU A 271 23.72 15.62 3.91
N ARG A 272 24.73 15.23 4.69
CA ARG A 272 25.95 14.62 4.16
C ARG A 272 26.02 13.18 4.62
N CYS A 273 25.76 12.22 3.75
CA CYS A 273 25.93 10.81 4.09
C CYS A 273 27.26 10.26 3.58
N SER A 274 27.77 9.24 4.25
CA SER A 274 28.88 8.43 3.79
C SER A 274 28.39 7.06 3.33
N CYS A 275 28.97 6.60 2.22
CA CYS A 275 28.90 5.21 1.78
C CYS A 275 30.13 4.48 2.31
N PRO A 276 30.02 3.20 2.74
CA PRO A 276 31.18 2.37 3.08
C PRO A 276 32.04 2.00 1.85
N GLY A 277 31.72 2.51 0.65
CA GLY A 277 32.42 2.18 -0.59
C GLY A 277 31.96 0.82 -1.12
N THR A 278 32.89 -0.11 -1.30
CA THR A 278 32.61 -1.47 -1.77
C THR A 278 32.53 -2.42 -0.58
N THR A 279 31.43 -3.17 -0.50
CA THR A 279 31.22 -4.26 0.45
C THR A 279 30.94 -5.55 -0.33
N ASP A 280 30.97 -6.71 0.33
CA ASP A 280 30.66 -8.00 -0.30
C ASP A 280 29.24 -7.99 -0.90
N GLY A 281 29.17 -7.70 -2.20
CA GLY A 281 27.93 -7.69 -2.99
C GLY A 281 27.42 -6.32 -3.42
N TYR A 282 27.97 -5.20 -2.93
CA TYR A 282 27.52 -3.85 -3.33
C TYR A 282 28.66 -2.83 -3.47
N THR A 283 28.54 -1.98 -4.48
CA THR A 283 29.30 -0.73 -4.62
C THR A 283 28.39 0.45 -4.31
N CYS A 284 28.70 1.20 -3.25
CA CYS A 284 27.94 2.38 -2.82
C CYS A 284 28.70 3.66 -3.17
N ALA A 285 28.02 4.60 -3.82
CA ALA A 285 28.53 5.92 -4.14
C ALA A 285 27.54 7.00 -3.67
N VAL A 286 28.09 8.08 -3.10
CA VAL A 286 27.32 9.29 -2.77
C VAL A 286 27.56 10.30 -3.89
N GLN A 287 26.50 10.82 -4.46
CA GLN A 287 26.55 11.88 -5.45
C GLN A 287 25.68 13.04 -4.97
N SER A 288 26.13 14.26 -5.23
CA SER A 288 25.29 15.45 -5.09
C SER A 288 24.62 15.72 -6.43
N LEU A 289 23.30 15.83 -6.45
CA LEU A 289 22.59 16.33 -7.61
C LEU A 289 22.98 17.79 -7.87
N PHE A 290 22.79 18.28 -9.10
CA PHE A 290 23.06 19.69 -9.45
C PHE A 290 22.29 20.69 -8.56
N SER A 291 21.14 20.27 -8.02
CA SER A 291 20.32 21.01 -7.05
C SER A 291 20.88 21.03 -5.62
N GLY A 292 21.96 20.28 -5.35
CA GLY A 292 22.58 20.06 -4.05
C GLY A 292 21.93 18.92 -3.24
N GLU A 293 20.88 18.28 -3.75
CA GLU A 293 20.18 17.16 -3.11
C GLU A 293 21.05 15.92 -3.02
N ILE A 294 20.81 15.09 -2.01
CA ILE A 294 21.57 13.86 -1.82
C ILE A 294 21.04 12.77 -2.75
N LEU A 295 21.97 12.11 -3.46
CA LEU A 295 21.73 10.88 -4.18
C LEU A 295 22.67 9.81 -3.66
N LEU A 296 22.10 8.72 -3.17
CA LEU A 296 22.83 7.53 -2.75
C LEU A 296 22.59 6.45 -3.80
N ARG A 297 23.66 6.05 -4.47
CA ARG A 297 23.64 5.01 -5.49
C ARG A 297 24.27 3.75 -4.95
N MET A 298 23.59 2.64 -5.13
CA MET A 298 24.14 1.32 -4.83
C MET A 298 23.99 0.40 -6.03
N VAL A 299 25.10 -0.18 -6.45
CA VAL A 299 25.18 -1.14 -7.56
C VAL A 299 25.45 -2.51 -6.98
N SER A 300 24.62 -3.50 -7.32
CA SER A 300 24.80 -4.87 -6.86
C SER A 300 25.76 -5.63 -7.77
N ALA A 301 26.78 -6.26 -7.17
CA ALA A 301 27.72 -7.11 -7.89
C ALA A 301 27.12 -8.49 -8.25
N ARG A 302 25.96 -8.84 -7.67
CA ARG A 302 25.28 -10.12 -7.84
C ARG A 302 23.79 -9.94 -8.07
N ALA A 303 23.12 -10.99 -8.54
CA ALA A 303 21.67 -11.01 -8.56
C ALA A 303 21.09 -11.01 -7.14
N LEU A 304 20.07 -10.18 -6.93
CA LEU A 304 19.28 -10.04 -5.72
C LEU A 304 17.87 -10.52 -6.03
N LEU A 305 17.32 -11.37 -5.17
CA LEU A 305 15.94 -11.83 -5.33
C LEU A 305 14.94 -10.72 -5.04
N ALA A 306 13.69 -10.86 -5.47
CA ALA A 306 12.63 -9.99 -4.97
C ALA A 306 12.51 -10.15 -3.44
N GLY A 307 12.40 -9.04 -2.70
CA GLY A 307 12.34 -9.10 -1.24
C GLY A 307 12.59 -7.78 -0.53
N THR A 308 12.67 -7.84 0.79
CA THR A 308 12.90 -6.67 1.64
C THR A 308 14.39 -6.43 1.89
N TYR A 309 14.83 -5.21 1.63
CA TYR A 309 16.20 -4.76 1.81
C TYR A 309 16.25 -3.59 2.79
N SER A 310 17.25 -3.57 3.66
CA SER A 310 17.49 -2.45 4.58
C SER A 310 18.95 -2.03 4.54
N PHE A 311 19.17 -0.72 4.51
CA PHE A 311 20.48 -0.10 4.44
C PHE A 311 20.62 0.94 5.53
N LEU A 312 21.83 1.07 6.08
CA LEU A 312 22.16 2.06 7.10
C LEU A 312 23.26 2.95 6.55
N PHE A 313 22.95 4.24 6.44
CA PHE A 313 23.90 5.27 6.04
C PHE A 313 24.29 6.10 7.25
N LEU A 314 25.58 6.44 7.37
CA LEU A 314 26.03 7.37 8.38
C LEU A 314 25.95 8.78 7.78
N CYS A 315 25.11 9.64 8.34
CA CYS A 315 24.82 10.96 7.80
C CYS A 315 25.05 12.06 8.83
N THR A 316 25.43 13.25 8.37
CA THR A 316 25.54 14.47 9.17
C THR A 316 24.45 15.45 8.76
N ASN A 317 23.65 15.89 9.73
CA ASN A 317 22.57 16.84 9.53
C ASN A 317 23.08 18.23 9.15
N ALA A 318 22.18 19.01 8.54
CA ALA A 318 22.43 20.42 8.24
C ALA A 318 22.73 21.22 9.52
N ALA A 319 23.55 22.27 9.42
CA ALA A 319 23.85 23.16 10.54
C ALA A 319 22.67 24.06 10.96
N ASN A 320 21.60 24.11 10.16
CA ASN A 320 20.41 24.91 10.42
C ASN A 320 19.17 24.00 10.46
N THR A 321 18.09 24.47 11.06
CA THR A 321 16.80 23.79 11.06
C THR A 321 16.26 23.63 9.64
N VAL A 322 15.68 22.47 9.33
CA VAL A 322 15.08 22.18 8.03
C VAL A 322 13.78 21.40 8.26
N PRO A 323 12.67 21.73 7.55
CA PRO A 323 11.45 20.92 7.64
C PRO A 323 11.68 19.48 7.14
N ALA A 324 10.76 18.58 7.49
CA ALA A 324 10.81 17.21 6.97
C ALA A 324 10.63 17.21 5.45
N GLY A 325 11.59 16.62 4.75
CA GLY A 325 11.55 16.43 3.30
C GLY A 325 10.83 15.16 2.87
N SER A 326 10.99 14.84 1.58
CA SER A 326 10.67 13.54 1.00
C SER A 326 11.94 12.79 0.61
N TRP A 327 11.83 11.47 0.47
CA TRP A 327 12.84 10.61 -0.10
C TRP A 327 12.20 9.74 -1.18
N ARG A 328 12.81 9.65 -2.34
CA ARG A 328 12.43 8.75 -3.44
C ARG A 328 13.35 7.54 -3.47
N PHE A 329 12.74 6.37 -3.57
CA PHE A 329 13.37 5.06 -3.55
C PHE A 329 13.07 4.38 -4.88
N ALA A 330 14.11 4.05 -5.63
CA ALA A 330 13.98 3.50 -6.96
C ALA A 330 14.98 2.37 -7.18
N THR A 331 14.65 1.45 -8.08
CA THR A 331 15.53 0.34 -8.49
C THR A 331 15.73 0.38 -9.99
N TYR A 332 16.94 0.10 -10.46
CA TYR A 332 17.32 0.22 -11.87
C TYR A 332 18.09 -1.00 -12.37
N GLN A 333 17.99 -1.25 -13.68
CA GLN A 333 18.77 -2.28 -14.36
C GLN A 333 20.26 -1.91 -14.45
N ASP A 334 20.54 -0.61 -14.59
CA ASP A 334 21.88 -0.05 -14.65
C ASP A 334 21.93 1.32 -13.95
N PRO A 335 21.96 1.36 -12.60
CA PRO A 335 22.02 2.60 -11.84
C PRO A 335 23.27 3.46 -12.14
N GLU A 336 24.31 2.93 -12.79
CA GLU A 336 25.48 3.74 -13.16
C GLU A 336 25.13 4.80 -14.22
N ASN A 337 24.17 4.48 -15.10
CA ASN A 337 23.65 5.34 -16.16
C ASN A 337 22.46 6.22 -15.73
N TYR A 338 22.16 6.31 -14.44
CA TYR A 338 21.15 7.25 -13.92
C TYR A 338 21.49 8.71 -14.32
N PRO A 339 20.51 9.53 -14.76
CA PRO A 339 19.05 9.32 -14.70
C PRO A 339 18.44 8.58 -15.90
N ASP A 340 19.21 8.22 -16.91
CA ASP A 340 18.71 7.61 -18.15
C ASP A 340 18.49 6.09 -18.05
N ALA A 341 18.81 5.52 -16.89
CA ALA A 341 18.65 4.10 -16.59
C ALA A 341 17.19 3.65 -16.54
N THR A 342 16.91 2.43 -17.00
CA THR A 342 15.58 1.83 -16.94
C THR A 342 15.23 1.36 -15.53
N GLU A 343 14.10 1.82 -15.01
CA GLU A 343 13.54 1.36 -13.73
C GLU A 343 13.14 -0.12 -13.80
N VAL A 344 13.44 -0.86 -12.73
CA VAL A 344 13.06 -2.28 -12.56
C VAL A 344 11.72 -2.40 -11.85
N ASP A 345 11.46 -1.51 -10.90
CA ASP A 345 10.23 -1.38 -10.16
C ASP A 345 9.88 0.11 -10.08
N THR A 346 8.59 0.39 -10.13
CA THR A 346 8.01 1.72 -9.88
C THR A 346 8.53 2.31 -8.58
N PRO A 347 9.02 3.57 -8.57
CA PRO A 347 9.62 4.16 -7.39
C PRO A 347 8.58 4.51 -6.33
N SER A 348 9.04 4.56 -5.08
CA SER A 348 8.24 4.97 -3.93
C SER A 348 8.78 6.26 -3.33
N THR A 349 7.90 7.20 -2.99
CA THR A 349 8.26 8.44 -2.30
C THR A 349 7.67 8.44 -0.90
N VAL A 350 8.52 8.64 0.10
CA VAL A 350 8.17 8.55 1.52
C VAL A 350 8.61 9.81 2.27
N PRO A 351 7.94 10.16 3.38
CA PRO A 351 8.39 11.26 4.22
C PRO A 351 9.76 10.95 4.83
N GLY A 352 10.61 11.97 4.85
CA GLY A 352 11.87 11.97 5.60
C GLY A 352 11.67 12.51 7.00
N PHE A 353 12.67 13.24 7.49
CA PHE A 353 12.69 13.79 8.83
C PHE A 353 13.14 15.24 8.85
N ALA A 354 12.69 15.97 9.87
CA ALA A 354 13.06 17.36 10.09
C ALA A 354 14.40 17.45 10.83
N VAL A 355 15.18 18.47 10.50
CA VAL A 355 16.36 18.88 11.27
C VAL A 355 15.95 20.00 12.22
N GLN A 356 16.23 19.85 13.51
CA GLN A 356 15.76 20.74 14.58
C GLN A 356 16.91 21.12 15.52
N GLU A 357 16.72 22.22 16.24
CA GLU A 357 17.63 22.61 17.31
C GLU A 357 17.64 21.58 18.45
N ALA A 358 18.68 21.62 19.26
CA ALA A 358 18.74 20.82 20.47
C ALA A 358 17.64 21.25 21.45
N LEU A 359 17.13 20.30 22.23
CA LEU A 359 16.42 20.64 23.47
C LEU A 359 17.35 21.45 24.37
N GLN A 360 16.78 22.36 25.17
CA GLN A 360 17.58 23.10 26.16
C GLN A 360 18.21 22.15 27.18
N HIS A 361 17.48 21.09 27.53
CA HIS A 361 17.94 20.04 28.43
C HIS A 361 17.33 18.69 28.03
N PHE A 362 18.11 17.62 28.15
CA PHE A 362 17.63 16.24 28.08
C PHE A 362 18.58 15.34 28.86
N GLU A 363 18.04 14.53 29.76
CA GLU A 363 18.80 13.51 30.46
C GLU A 363 17.97 12.25 30.71
N ARG A 364 18.67 11.11 30.70
CA ARG A 364 18.13 9.86 31.23
C ARG A 364 18.66 9.70 32.65
N LEU A 365 17.74 9.64 33.59
CA LEU A 365 18.07 9.45 35.00
C LEU A 365 18.60 8.02 35.26
N PRO A 366 19.55 7.84 36.20
CA PRO A 366 20.14 6.53 36.51
C PRO A 366 19.11 5.47 36.90
N ALA A 367 19.40 4.20 36.58
CA ALA A 367 18.51 3.07 36.93
C ALA A 367 18.25 2.94 38.44
N ALA A 368 19.17 3.38 39.28
CA ALA A 368 19.04 3.35 40.75
C ALA A 368 17.84 4.16 41.28
N ILE A 369 17.32 5.10 40.48
CA ILE A 369 16.18 5.95 40.83
C ILE A 369 14.93 5.62 40.01
N THR A 370 14.93 4.49 39.29
CA THR A 370 13.76 4.00 38.54
C THR A 370 12.99 2.98 39.39
N TRP A 371 11.68 2.98 39.26
CA TRP A 371 10.76 2.21 40.10
C TRP A 371 10.69 0.71 39.76
N SER A 372 11.33 0.28 38.66
CA SER A 372 11.34 -1.12 38.20
C SER A 372 12.40 -1.34 37.12
N PHE A 373 13.68 -1.58 37.49
CA PHE A 373 14.74 -1.89 36.51
C PHE A 373 15.12 -3.38 36.53
N ASP A 374 14.99 -4.04 35.38
CA ASP A 374 15.44 -5.41 35.14
C ASP A 374 16.27 -5.47 33.84
N PRO A 375 17.61 -5.51 33.93
CA PRO A 375 18.49 -5.42 32.75
C PRO A 375 18.49 -6.69 31.88
N ARG A 376 17.78 -7.75 32.27
CA ARG A 376 17.76 -9.01 31.52
C ARG A 376 17.00 -8.84 30.20
N PRO A 377 17.40 -9.52 29.11
CA PRO A 377 16.69 -9.46 27.83
C PRO A 377 15.21 -9.80 27.98
N LEU A 378 14.36 -9.06 27.24
CA LEU A 378 12.90 -9.24 27.21
C LEU A 378 12.16 -9.02 28.54
N ARG A 379 12.85 -8.51 29.57
CA ARG A 379 12.22 -8.11 30.83
C ARG A 379 11.82 -6.65 30.78
N ASP A 380 10.79 -6.34 31.56
CA ASP A 380 10.30 -4.98 31.68
C ASP A 380 11.26 -4.16 32.53
N SER A 381 11.60 -2.98 32.03
CA SER A 381 12.33 -1.97 32.79
C SER A 381 11.64 -0.63 32.62
N SER A 382 11.64 0.18 33.68
CA SER A 382 11.29 1.59 33.65
C SER A 382 12.54 2.45 33.49
N THR A 383 12.34 3.63 32.89
CA THR A 383 13.35 4.67 32.80
C THR A 383 12.65 6.01 33.00
N ILE A 384 13.34 6.96 33.63
CA ILE A 384 12.86 8.34 33.75
C ILE A 384 13.67 9.19 32.77
N LEU A 385 12.97 9.98 31.98
CA LEU A 385 13.54 10.91 31.01
C LEU A 385 13.07 12.32 31.38
N ALA A 386 14.02 13.21 31.65
CA ALA A 386 13.75 14.60 31.95
C ALA A 386 14.23 15.48 30.80
N PHE A 387 13.47 16.51 30.44
CA PHE A 387 13.83 17.42 29.35
C PHE A 387 13.18 18.80 29.49
N THR A 388 13.79 19.79 28.85
CA THR A 388 13.29 21.17 28.77
C THR A 388 13.15 21.58 27.31
N LEU A 389 11.95 22.02 26.93
CA LEU A 389 11.66 22.52 25.60
C LEU A 389 12.23 23.94 25.42
N PRO A 390 12.72 24.29 24.21
CA PRO A 390 13.11 25.67 23.91
C PRO A 390 11.86 26.57 23.78
N GLY A 391 11.64 27.49 24.74
CA GLY A 391 10.71 28.62 24.64
C GLY A 391 9.44 28.55 25.50
N ASN A 392 8.70 29.67 25.54
CA ASN A 392 7.45 29.85 26.29
C ASN A 392 6.27 29.21 25.52
N GLY A 393 6.20 27.88 25.48
CA GLY A 393 5.21 27.14 24.68
C GLY A 393 3.78 27.26 25.23
N VAL A 394 2.93 28.07 24.58
CA VAL A 394 1.47 28.18 24.85
C VAL A 394 0.63 27.22 23.99
N LEU A 395 1.24 26.52 23.02
CA LEU A 395 0.53 25.60 22.12
C LEU A 395 0.86 24.14 22.43
N PRO A 396 -0.14 23.23 22.33
CA PRO A 396 0.10 21.80 22.50
C PRO A 396 1.09 21.30 21.46
N SER A 397 2.23 20.80 21.93
CA SER A 397 3.29 20.21 21.10
C SER A 397 3.29 18.69 21.24
N ARG A 398 3.67 17.98 20.17
CA ARG A 398 3.78 16.51 20.18
C ARG A 398 5.23 16.13 20.45
N VAL A 399 5.47 15.30 21.47
CA VAL A 399 6.80 14.73 21.75
C VAL A 399 6.89 13.35 21.10
N ARG A 400 7.96 13.12 20.32
CA ARG A 400 8.30 11.79 19.77
C ARG A 400 9.46 11.21 20.57
N LEU A 401 9.21 10.12 21.29
CA LEU A 401 10.26 9.36 21.98
C LEU A 401 10.71 8.19 21.11
N ARG A 402 12.02 7.97 21.04
CA ARG A 402 12.65 6.82 20.37
C ARG A 402 13.58 6.12 21.34
N GLY A 403 13.37 4.81 21.52
CA GLY A 403 14.32 3.94 22.22
C GLY A 403 15.40 3.38 21.30
N PRO A 404 16.49 2.82 21.86
CA PRO A 404 17.44 1.97 21.15
C PRO A 404 16.76 0.84 20.36
N GLU A 405 17.47 0.33 19.35
CA GLU A 405 17.01 -0.82 18.59
C GLU A 405 16.73 -2.04 19.48
N GLY A 406 15.64 -2.76 19.19
CA GLY A 406 15.18 -3.91 19.99
C GLY A 406 14.36 -3.53 21.23
N MET A 407 14.38 -2.27 21.67
CA MET A 407 13.51 -1.84 22.77
C MET A 407 12.07 -1.68 22.30
N LYS A 408 11.15 -2.35 23.01
CA LYS A 408 9.70 -2.18 22.84
C LYS A 408 9.19 -1.29 23.95
N LEU A 409 8.73 -0.09 23.61
CA LEU A 409 7.97 0.72 24.54
C LEU A 409 6.62 0.00 24.75
N LYS A 410 6.30 -0.35 26.00
CA LYS A 410 4.98 -0.90 26.35
C LYS A 410 3.93 0.19 26.18
N LEU A 411 3.41 0.30 24.96
CA LEU A 411 2.40 1.25 24.55
C LEU A 411 1.03 0.56 24.53
N HIS A 412 0.33 0.60 25.66
CA HIS A 412 -1.11 0.75 25.60
C HIS A 412 -1.41 2.22 25.86
N CYS A 413 -2.12 2.87 24.94
CA CYS A 413 -2.66 4.20 25.16
C CYS A 413 -3.45 4.19 26.48
N MET A 414 -3.11 5.10 27.41
CA MET A 414 -3.62 5.31 28.79
C MET A 414 -2.73 4.74 29.93
N PRO A 415 -3.10 4.94 31.21
CA PRO A 415 -2.76 5.98 32.19
C PRO A 415 -1.33 5.88 32.80
N GLN A 416 -0.40 5.13 32.19
CA GLN A 416 0.87 4.76 32.81
C GLN A 416 2.00 5.79 32.66
N ILE A 417 1.74 6.94 32.02
CA ILE A 417 2.68 8.06 32.05
C ILE A 417 2.50 8.72 33.40
N VAL A 418 3.41 8.40 34.31
CA VAL A 418 3.46 9.04 35.62
C VAL A 418 4.07 10.42 35.43
N VAL A 419 3.25 11.47 35.58
CA VAL A 419 3.66 12.89 35.55
C VAL A 419 3.57 13.56 36.92
N ASP A 420 3.14 12.82 37.94
CA ASP A 420 3.16 13.29 39.32
C ASP A 420 4.58 13.13 39.90
N LEU A 421 5.17 14.24 40.38
CA LEU A 421 6.53 14.24 40.93
C LEU A 421 6.71 13.22 42.07
N GLY A 422 5.72 13.07 42.94
CA GLY A 422 5.76 12.14 44.07
C GLY A 422 5.79 10.68 43.62
N GLN A 423 5.05 10.35 42.57
CA GLN A 423 5.03 9.01 41.98
C GLN A 423 6.23 8.73 41.07
N VAL A 424 6.78 9.73 40.35
CA VAL A 424 7.97 9.57 39.51
C VAL A 424 9.22 9.32 40.35
N PHE A 425 9.40 10.11 41.42
CA PHE A 425 10.62 10.08 42.23
C PHE A 425 10.52 9.25 43.50
N GLN A 426 9.31 8.73 43.81
CA GLN A 426 8.94 7.81 44.89
C GLN A 426 9.39 8.12 46.33
N LEU A 427 10.35 9.02 46.62
CA LEU A 427 10.72 9.56 47.94
C LEU A 427 12.03 10.42 47.96
N ASP A 428 12.79 10.59 46.87
CA ASP A 428 14.02 11.43 46.90
C ASP A 428 13.73 12.93 46.63
N VAL A 429 13.42 13.65 47.71
CA VAL A 429 13.06 15.08 47.72
C VAL A 429 14.18 15.97 47.18
N SER A 430 15.44 15.53 47.27
CA SER A 430 16.59 16.31 46.80
C SER A 430 16.65 16.43 45.27
N LEU A 431 16.20 15.39 44.56
CA LEU A 431 16.09 15.38 43.11
C LEU A 431 14.83 16.08 42.63
N ALA A 432 13.71 15.92 43.34
CA ALA A 432 12.47 16.64 43.06
C ALA A 432 12.65 18.17 43.13
N ALA A 433 13.53 18.66 44.01
CA ALA A 433 13.85 20.09 44.13
C ALA A 433 14.41 20.72 42.84
N ASN A 434 15.02 19.92 41.95
CA ASN A 434 15.55 20.39 40.67
C ASN A 434 14.48 20.50 39.56
N TYR A 435 13.26 20.00 39.79
CA TYR A 435 12.17 20.02 38.81
C TYR A 435 10.92 20.67 39.43
N SER A 436 10.67 21.94 39.08
CA SER A 436 9.58 22.74 39.67
C SER A 436 8.18 22.36 39.17
N GLN A 437 8.07 21.87 37.93
CA GLN A 437 6.84 21.38 37.30
C GLN A 437 7.19 20.34 36.23
N LEU A 438 6.41 19.25 36.12
CA LEU A 438 6.46 18.36 34.96
C LEU A 438 5.53 18.88 33.86
N PRO A 439 5.90 18.80 32.57
CA PRO A 439 5.08 19.35 31.49
C PRO A 439 3.75 18.60 31.36
N ASP A 440 2.67 19.33 31.04
CA ASP A 440 1.39 18.77 30.62
C ASP A 440 1.58 18.06 29.27
N LEU A 441 1.87 16.76 29.33
CA LEU A 441 2.18 15.94 28.17
C LEU A 441 0.97 15.16 27.68
N THR A 442 0.50 15.52 26.49
CA THR A 442 -0.38 14.66 25.70
C THR A 442 0.48 13.83 24.76
N ILE A 443 0.83 12.60 25.15
CA ILE A 443 1.53 11.65 24.26
C ILE A 443 0.51 11.01 23.31
N CYS A 444 0.48 11.49 22.06
CA CYS A 444 -0.25 10.79 21.00
C CYS A 444 0.56 9.57 20.57
N CYS A 445 0.06 8.37 20.87
CA CYS A 445 0.67 7.13 20.43
C CYS A 445 0.54 7.00 18.90
N VAL A 446 1.67 6.95 18.19
CA VAL A 446 1.73 6.38 16.84
C VAL A 446 2.42 5.04 17.01
N VAL A 447 1.62 3.97 17.07
CA VAL A 447 2.14 2.61 17.07
C VAL A 447 2.55 2.31 15.63
N VAL A 448 3.86 2.31 15.36
CA VAL A 448 4.37 1.56 14.21
C VAL A 448 4.68 0.16 14.73
N VAL A 449 3.70 -0.73 14.65
CA VAL A 449 3.98 -2.17 14.79
C VAL A 449 4.78 -2.56 13.56
N LYS A 450 6.05 -2.91 13.74
CA LYS A 450 6.75 -3.79 12.82
C LYS A 450 6.75 -5.19 13.41
N THR A 451 5.98 -6.08 12.80
CA THR A 451 6.30 -7.51 12.76
C THR A 451 7.51 -7.73 11.87
#